data_AF-A0A2T4H284-F1
#
_entry.id   AF-A0A2T4H284-F1
#
_cell.length_a   1.000
_cell.length_b   1.000
_cell.length_c   1.000
_cell.angle_alpha   90.00
_cell.angle_beta   90.00
_cell.angle_gamma   90.00
#
_symmetry.space_group_name_H-M   'P 1'
#
loop_
_entity.id
_entity.type
_entity.pdbx_description
1 polymer ?
#
loop_
_entity_poly.entity_id
_entity_poly.type
_entity_poly.pdbx_seq_one_letter_code
_entity_poly.pdbx_strand_id
1 'polypeptide(L)'
;MEQELMVRHPIAYPVLMPIAVNSLPLEALLIPRNPEGLGDRLSLNDTAHSELSDTAKKKFDISDEADDCVFTLHYHRVEVEIPPGLLKPGDIDIALAAEDGVSISLNESAEVFRAMSKLWTIFVVISRIYYGPDVEGFVNQTEALEYVEGTYRQLLTWADELPLRLVRQAGSSHAVYLMHTYYHAIVTDLFRPFLHRPDRASTPLRTFAAEGATPQTVYHVSIRQMKRLLLSYRLEFHLEALSVIWQTGVIYVANATMRADYHNKDEMQFFVNLCVAGLEELFMSYKVFGAIAKGVMSMAIRQGSIEQTQVRRVRRRLKETGKRFVVDDSSTDETMAKWMIDLDLAVTNSVEAQGGKLAREFDEMIELHDDGE
;
A
#
# COMPACT_ATOMS: atom_id res chain seq x y z
N MET A 1 -19.13 -14.22 -4.31
CA MET A 1 -18.72 -12.98 -3.62
C MET A 1 -18.26 -11.87 -4.55
N GLU A 2 -17.22 -12.06 -5.38
CA GLU A 2 -16.70 -10.96 -6.25
C GLU A 2 -17.78 -10.31 -7.13
N GLN A 3 -18.61 -11.12 -7.79
CA GLN A 3 -19.73 -10.59 -8.60
C GLN A 3 -20.73 -9.78 -7.78
N GLU A 4 -21.04 -10.22 -6.55
CA GLU A 4 -21.93 -9.47 -5.66
C GLU A 4 -21.33 -8.10 -5.32
N LEU A 5 -20.04 -8.06 -4.96
CA LEU A 5 -19.32 -6.82 -4.67
C LEU A 5 -19.28 -5.89 -5.89
N MET A 6 -19.06 -6.44 -7.09
CA MET A 6 -19.03 -5.66 -8.33
C MET A 6 -20.39 -5.04 -8.68
N VAL A 7 -21.48 -5.73 -8.35
CA VAL A 7 -22.84 -5.24 -8.62
C VAL A 7 -23.28 -4.24 -7.55
N ARG A 8 -23.01 -4.53 -6.28
CA ARG A 8 -23.51 -3.74 -5.14
C ARG A 8 -22.62 -2.55 -4.78
N HIS A 9 -21.31 -2.69 -5.00
CA HIS A 9 -20.29 -1.71 -4.60
C HIS A 9 -19.31 -1.43 -5.75
N PRO A 10 -19.80 -0.92 -6.90
CA PRO A 10 -19.00 -0.78 -8.13
C PRO A 10 -17.86 0.24 -7.99
N ILE A 11 -17.89 1.13 -7.00
CA ILE A 11 -16.82 2.11 -6.76
C ILE A 11 -15.60 1.42 -6.13
N ALA A 12 -15.82 0.63 -5.07
CA ALA A 12 -14.76 -0.15 -4.42
C ALA A 12 -14.32 -1.35 -5.27
N TYR A 13 -15.25 -2.01 -5.96
CA TYR A 13 -15.00 -3.23 -6.73
C TYR A 13 -15.46 -3.06 -8.18
N PRO A 14 -14.85 -2.16 -8.97
CA PRO A 14 -15.30 -1.93 -10.32
C PRO A 14 -15.17 -3.18 -11.18
N VAL A 15 -16.12 -3.31 -12.12
CA VAL A 15 -16.06 -4.26 -13.22
C VAL A 15 -14.94 -3.83 -14.15
N LEU A 16 -13.75 -4.37 -13.91
CA LEU A 16 -12.61 -4.11 -14.76
C LEU A 16 -12.56 -5.17 -15.85
N MET A 17 -12.44 -4.71 -17.09
CA MET A 17 -11.99 -5.56 -18.21
C MET A 17 -10.72 -6.29 -17.75
N PRO A 18 -10.57 -7.59 -18.04
CA PRO A 18 -9.32 -8.27 -17.76
C PRO A 18 -8.20 -7.50 -18.44
N ILE A 19 -7.22 -7.07 -17.66
CA ILE A 19 -5.94 -6.63 -18.20
C ILE A 19 -5.43 -7.84 -18.97
N ALA A 20 -5.45 -7.76 -20.30
CA ALA A 20 -4.90 -8.80 -21.14
C ALA A 20 -3.40 -8.82 -20.88
N VAL A 21 -2.97 -9.73 -20.01
CA VAL A 21 -1.58 -9.88 -19.57
C VAL A 21 -0.65 -10.01 -20.79
N ASN A 22 -1.15 -10.65 -21.86
CA ASN A 22 -0.46 -10.81 -23.15
C ASN A 22 -0.32 -9.51 -23.98
N SER A 23 -1.08 -8.45 -23.67
CA SER A 23 -0.98 -7.14 -24.32
C SER A 23 -0.22 -6.11 -23.48
N LEU A 24 0.17 -6.46 -22.26
CA LEU A 24 1.04 -5.62 -21.45
C LEU A 24 2.50 -5.86 -21.83
N PRO A 25 3.35 -4.82 -21.85
CA PRO A 25 4.78 -5.01 -21.96
C PRO A 25 5.32 -5.48 -20.60
N LEU A 26 5.00 -6.72 -20.21
CA LEU A 26 5.29 -7.27 -18.88
C LEU A 26 6.76 -7.12 -18.53
N GLU A 27 7.65 -7.39 -19.49
CA GLU A 27 9.09 -7.20 -19.32
C GLU A 27 9.46 -5.75 -19.03
N ALA A 28 8.83 -4.78 -19.70
CA ALA A 28 9.06 -3.35 -19.44
C ALA A 28 8.55 -2.93 -18.06
N LEU A 29 7.48 -3.56 -17.55
CA LEU A 29 6.99 -3.33 -16.19
C LEU A 29 7.94 -3.90 -15.13
N LEU A 30 8.86 -4.81 -15.46
CA LEU A 30 9.81 -5.39 -14.50
C LEU A 30 11.17 -4.68 -14.48
N ILE A 31 11.38 -3.73 -15.40
CA ILE A 31 12.60 -2.92 -15.46
C ILE A 31 12.37 -1.66 -14.61
N PRO A 32 13.17 -1.43 -13.55
CA PRO A 32 13.15 -0.15 -12.86
C PRO A 32 13.43 0.99 -13.85
N ARG A 33 12.52 1.97 -13.91
CA ARG A 33 12.67 3.14 -14.78
C ARG A 33 13.87 3.99 -14.31
N ASN A 34 14.69 4.50 -15.23
CA ASN A 34 15.89 5.30 -14.91
C ASN A 34 15.59 6.82 -14.96
N PRO A 35 15.96 7.60 -13.92
CA PRO A 35 15.80 9.06 -13.93
C PRO A 35 16.81 9.81 -14.84
N GLU A 36 17.85 9.16 -15.38
CA GLU A 36 18.89 9.86 -16.18
C GLU A 36 18.37 10.43 -17.52
N GLY A 37 17.17 10.06 -17.98
CA GLY A 37 16.49 10.68 -19.12
C GLY A 37 15.57 11.87 -18.77
N LEU A 38 15.44 12.22 -17.48
CA LEU A 38 14.58 13.31 -17.01
C LEU A 38 15.23 14.69 -17.19
N GLY A 39 16.56 14.76 -17.14
CA GLY A 39 17.32 16.01 -17.24
C GLY A 39 17.15 16.72 -18.60
N ASP A 40 17.01 15.95 -19.68
CA ASP A 40 16.88 16.50 -21.04
C ASP A 40 15.45 16.95 -21.40
N ARG A 41 14.43 16.58 -20.61
CA ARG A 41 13.04 17.02 -20.85
C ARG A 41 12.66 18.26 -20.03
N LEU A 42 13.41 18.56 -18.97
CA LEU A 42 13.29 19.80 -18.20
C LEU A 42 14.05 20.98 -18.83
N SER A 43 14.92 20.74 -19.82
CA SER A 43 15.74 21.78 -20.46
C SER A 43 15.08 22.50 -21.63
N LEU A 44 13.87 22.09 -22.05
CA LEU A 44 13.22 22.62 -23.25
C LEU A 44 12.01 23.53 -23.00
N ASN A 45 11.68 23.88 -21.76
CA ASN A 45 10.52 24.73 -21.47
C ASN A 45 10.65 25.73 -20.32
N ASP A 46 11.86 26.12 -19.88
CA ASP A 46 12.03 27.17 -18.88
C ASP A 46 12.97 28.28 -19.36
N THR A 47 12.44 29.15 -20.23
CA THR A 47 12.94 30.52 -20.38
C THR A 47 11.93 31.49 -19.78
N ALA A 48 11.59 31.33 -18.49
CA ALA A 48 11.03 32.40 -17.68
C ALA A 48 11.11 32.06 -16.19
N HIS A 49 11.80 32.94 -15.45
CA HIS A 49 11.77 33.10 -13.99
C HIS A 49 12.70 32.22 -13.13
N SER A 50 13.96 32.69 -13.13
CA SER A 50 14.78 32.88 -11.93
C SER A 50 13.97 33.31 -10.71
N GLU A 51 13.92 32.46 -9.69
CA GLU A 51 14.23 32.73 -8.26
C GLU A 51 13.65 31.58 -7.41
N LEU A 52 14.50 30.59 -7.11
CA LEU A 52 14.23 29.56 -6.12
C LEU A 52 14.18 30.21 -4.73
N SER A 53 12.98 30.56 -4.26
CA SER A 53 12.77 30.93 -2.86
C SER A 53 12.62 29.68 -1.99
N ASP A 54 13.06 29.79 -0.74
CA ASP A 54 13.01 28.79 0.34
C ASP A 54 11.62 28.20 0.66
N THR A 55 10.60 28.50 -0.13
CA THR A 55 9.26 27.92 -0.05
C THR A 55 9.16 26.50 -0.63
N ALA A 56 10.12 26.05 -1.44
CA ALA A 56 10.13 24.67 -1.96
C ALA A 56 10.45 23.61 -0.88
N LYS A 57 11.07 23.99 0.24
CA LYS A 57 11.31 23.11 1.40
C LYS A 57 10.10 23.01 2.34
N LYS A 58 9.03 23.78 2.10
CA LYS A 58 7.88 23.88 3.00
C LYS A 58 6.58 23.35 2.40
N LYS A 59 6.67 22.45 1.42
CA LYS A 59 5.51 21.86 0.73
C LYS A 59 5.27 20.40 1.11
N PHE A 60 5.37 20.10 2.41
CA PHE A 60 4.92 18.84 3.01
C PHE A 60 3.86 19.06 4.11
N ASP A 61 3.24 20.23 4.22
CA ASP A 61 2.17 20.48 5.21
C ASP A 61 0.77 20.07 4.70
N ILE A 62 0.65 18.86 4.14
CA ILE A 62 -0.62 18.12 4.02
C ILE A 62 -0.55 16.86 4.94
N SER A 63 0.41 16.83 5.87
CA SER A 63 1.04 15.58 6.34
C SER A 63 0.38 14.86 7.52
N ASP A 64 -0.43 15.47 8.38
CA ASP A 64 -0.72 14.77 9.65
C ASP A 64 -1.62 13.51 9.50
N GLU A 65 -2.67 13.52 8.67
CA GLU A 65 -3.57 12.35 8.57
C GLU A 65 -3.12 11.28 7.56
N ALA A 66 -2.43 11.69 6.49
CA ALA A 66 -1.87 10.76 5.51
C ALA A 66 -0.64 10.03 6.08
N ASP A 67 0.15 10.70 6.93
CA ASP A 67 1.21 10.07 7.70
C ASP A 67 0.60 9.06 8.69
N ASP A 68 -0.48 9.40 9.39
CA ASP A 68 -1.14 8.52 10.38
C ASP A 68 -1.58 7.16 9.81
N CYS A 69 -2.09 7.13 8.57
CA CYS A 69 -2.45 5.90 7.87
C CYS A 69 -1.22 5.04 7.56
N VAL A 70 -0.13 5.65 7.08
CA VAL A 70 1.13 4.97 6.80
C VAL A 70 1.73 4.43 8.09
N PHE A 71 1.76 5.25 9.14
CA PHE A 71 2.26 4.87 10.46
C PHE A 71 1.47 3.71 11.02
N THR A 72 0.15 3.75 10.94
CA THR A 72 -0.68 2.66 11.46
C THR A 72 -0.47 1.36 10.72
N LEU A 73 -0.60 1.37 9.40
CA LEU A 73 -0.52 0.14 8.59
C LEU A 73 0.88 -0.46 8.59
N HIS A 74 1.93 0.36 8.61
CA HIS A 74 3.30 -0.14 8.47
C HIS A 74 4.09 -0.19 9.77
N TYR A 75 3.72 0.54 10.83
CA TYR A 75 4.39 0.40 12.14
C TYR A 75 3.54 -0.36 13.15
N HIS A 76 2.28 -0.68 12.82
CA HIS A 76 1.31 -1.27 13.75
C HIS A 76 1.23 -0.44 15.03
N ARG A 77 1.09 0.88 14.88
CA ARG A 77 0.99 1.84 15.97
C ARG A 77 -0.17 2.78 15.73
N VAL A 78 -0.98 3.00 16.76
CA VAL A 78 -2.04 3.99 16.74
C VAL A 78 -1.67 5.05 17.77
N GLU A 79 -1.13 6.18 17.31
CA GLU A 79 -0.64 7.25 18.20
C GLU A 79 -1.70 8.34 18.44
N VAL A 80 -2.65 8.50 17.53
CA VAL A 80 -3.73 9.49 17.68
C VAL A 80 -4.86 8.94 18.56
N GLU A 81 -4.90 9.40 19.81
CA GLU A 81 -5.99 9.11 20.75
C GLU A 81 -7.25 9.91 20.41
N ILE A 82 -7.09 11.18 20.01
CA ILE A 82 -8.16 12.14 19.73
C ILE A 82 -7.90 12.78 18.34
N PRO A 83 -8.84 12.70 17.39
CA PRO A 83 -8.70 13.38 16.10
C PRO A 83 -8.47 14.89 16.30
N PRO A 84 -7.54 15.52 15.56
CA PRO A 84 -7.29 16.94 15.72
C PRO A 84 -8.56 17.73 15.44
N GLY A 85 -8.91 18.67 16.34
CA GLY A 85 -10.04 19.59 16.18
C GLY A 85 -9.83 20.66 15.10
N LEU A 86 -8.90 20.42 14.17
CA LEU A 86 -8.57 21.33 13.09
C LEU A 86 -9.64 21.23 11.98
N LEU A 87 -9.86 22.34 11.30
CA LEU A 87 -10.69 22.38 10.10
C LEU A 87 -10.03 21.55 9.01
N LYS A 88 -10.83 20.75 8.29
CA LYS A 88 -10.35 20.02 7.12
C LYS A 88 -10.17 20.99 5.94
N PRO A 89 -9.28 20.68 4.99
CA PRO A 89 -9.18 21.40 3.73
C PRO A 89 -10.56 21.58 3.08
N GLY A 90 -10.90 22.83 2.73
CA GLY A 90 -12.19 23.19 2.13
C GLY A 90 -13.34 23.46 3.10
N ASP A 91 -13.18 23.28 4.42
CA ASP A 91 -14.25 23.55 5.39
C ASP A 91 -14.64 25.04 5.43
N ILE A 92 -13.67 25.96 5.28
CA ILE A 92 -13.93 27.40 5.18
C ILE A 92 -14.73 27.71 3.92
N ASP A 93 -14.31 27.15 2.78
CA ASP A 93 -14.97 27.39 1.50
C ASP A 93 -16.43 26.88 1.54
N ILE A 94 -16.66 25.72 2.16
CA ILE A 94 -18.02 25.15 2.34
C ILE A 94 -18.85 26.04 3.25
N ALA A 95 -18.30 26.52 4.37
CA ALA A 95 -19.01 27.38 5.30
C ALA A 95 -19.46 28.69 4.64
N LEU A 96 -18.55 29.36 3.91
CA LEU A 96 -18.86 30.58 3.17
C LEU A 96 -19.92 30.35 2.10
N ALA A 97 -19.80 29.27 1.34
CA ALA A 97 -20.77 28.93 0.30
C ALA A 97 -22.17 28.62 0.89
N ALA A 98 -22.23 27.98 2.05
CA ALA A 98 -23.49 27.69 2.74
C ALA A 98 -24.19 28.96 3.23
N GLU A 99 -23.44 29.98 3.68
CA GLU A 99 -23.99 31.30 4.03
C GLU A 99 -24.62 32.01 2.83
N ASP A 100 -24.03 31.84 1.64
CA ASP A 100 -24.54 32.39 0.38
C ASP A 100 -25.62 31.52 -0.30
N GLY A 101 -25.97 30.37 0.29
CA GLY A 101 -26.91 29.41 -0.29
C GLY A 101 -26.41 28.71 -1.56
N VAL A 102 -25.10 28.71 -1.79
CA VAL A 102 -24.43 28.14 -2.97
C VAL A 102 -23.81 26.79 -2.61
N SER A 103 -23.95 25.81 -3.50
CA SER A 103 -23.18 24.56 -3.40
C SER A 103 -21.85 24.74 -4.11
N ILE A 104 -20.73 24.55 -3.41
CA ILE A 104 -19.40 24.52 -4.03
C ILE A 104 -18.88 23.09 -4.19
N SER A 105 -18.09 22.91 -5.25
CA SER A 105 -17.31 21.70 -5.46
C SER A 105 -15.87 22.01 -5.05
N LEU A 106 -15.37 21.32 -4.02
CA LEU A 106 -13.96 21.41 -3.61
C LEU A 106 -13.01 20.97 -4.73
N ASN A 107 -11.72 21.30 -4.65
CA ASN A 107 -10.73 20.67 -5.55
C ASN A 107 -10.55 19.17 -5.21
N GLU A 108 -10.03 18.40 -6.16
CA GLU A 108 -9.91 16.94 -6.02
C GLU A 108 -9.01 16.54 -4.84
N SER A 109 -7.90 17.24 -4.63
CA SER A 109 -6.98 16.94 -3.53
C SER A 109 -7.61 17.11 -2.15
N ALA A 110 -8.41 18.17 -1.95
CA ALA A 110 -9.13 18.40 -0.70
C ALA A 110 -10.21 17.32 -0.47
N GLU A 111 -10.85 16.85 -1.53
CA GLU A 111 -11.78 15.74 -1.39
C GLU A 111 -11.11 14.41 -1.09
N VAL A 112 -10.01 14.07 -1.76
CA VAL A 112 -9.24 12.87 -1.47
C VAL A 112 -8.80 12.89 -0.02
N PHE A 113 -8.31 14.04 0.47
CA PHE A 113 -7.95 14.21 1.87
C PHE A 113 -9.15 13.90 2.78
N ARG A 114 -10.29 14.56 2.58
CA ARG A 114 -11.49 14.37 3.42
C ARG A 114 -12.02 12.92 3.36
N ALA A 115 -11.94 12.28 2.20
CA ALA A 115 -12.34 10.88 2.03
C ALA A 115 -11.38 9.95 2.79
N MET A 116 -10.07 10.18 2.70
CA MET A 116 -9.05 9.46 3.46
C MET A 116 -9.20 9.66 4.97
N SER A 117 -9.49 10.88 5.45
CA SER A 117 -9.76 11.13 6.88
C SER A 117 -10.91 10.25 7.38
N LYS A 118 -12.02 10.19 6.63
CA LYS A 118 -13.18 9.36 6.99
C LYS A 118 -12.82 7.87 6.96
N LEU A 119 -12.12 7.42 5.92
CA LEU A 119 -11.66 6.04 5.81
C LEU A 119 -10.83 5.63 7.03
N TRP A 120 -9.92 6.51 7.45
CA TRP A 120 -9.08 6.32 8.61
C TRP A 120 -9.88 6.20 9.91
N THR A 121 -10.89 7.04 10.12
CA THR A 121 -11.74 6.95 11.31
C THR A 121 -12.50 5.63 11.44
N ILE A 122 -12.80 4.95 10.33
CA ILE A 122 -13.41 3.62 10.34
C ILE A 122 -12.37 2.57 10.74
N PHE A 123 -11.17 2.66 10.16
CA PHE A 123 -10.12 1.67 10.37
C PHE A 123 -9.48 1.77 11.77
N VAL A 124 -9.22 2.98 12.29
CA VAL A 124 -8.50 3.16 13.56
C VAL A 124 -9.12 2.36 14.72
N VAL A 125 -10.44 2.16 14.70
CA VAL A 125 -11.16 1.39 15.73
C VAL A 125 -10.69 -0.06 15.78
N ILE A 126 -10.57 -0.74 14.63
CA ILE A 126 -10.09 -2.13 14.59
C ILE A 126 -8.56 -2.21 14.74
N SER A 127 -7.82 -1.21 14.25
CA SER A 127 -6.36 -1.16 14.36
C SER A 127 -5.91 -1.15 15.82
N ARG A 128 -6.63 -0.44 16.70
CA ARG A 128 -6.38 -0.44 18.15
C ARG A 128 -6.54 -1.83 18.78
N ILE A 129 -7.45 -2.65 18.25
CA ILE A 129 -7.65 -4.03 18.72
C ILE A 129 -6.52 -4.92 18.19
N TYR A 130 -6.23 -4.84 16.88
CA TYR A 130 -5.27 -5.72 16.22
C TYR A 130 -3.81 -5.46 16.59
N TYR A 131 -3.46 -4.20 16.84
CA TYR A 131 -2.12 -3.83 17.26
C TYR A 131 -1.99 -3.71 18.79
N GLY A 132 -3.08 -4.03 19.51
CA GLY A 132 -3.09 -4.18 20.95
C GLY A 132 -2.47 -5.51 21.41
N PRO A 133 -2.27 -5.69 22.72
CA PRO A 133 -1.58 -6.85 23.28
C PRO A 133 -2.38 -8.16 23.20
N ASP A 134 -3.70 -8.12 22.96
CA ASP A 134 -4.59 -9.30 23.02
C ASP A 134 -5.39 -9.52 21.73
N VAL A 135 -4.72 -9.40 20.58
CA VAL A 135 -5.33 -9.70 19.28
C VAL A 135 -5.81 -11.16 19.21
N GLU A 136 -5.06 -12.10 19.79
CA GLU A 136 -5.43 -13.51 19.80
C GLU A 136 -6.70 -13.76 20.62
N GLY A 137 -6.82 -13.14 21.81
CA GLY A 137 -8.02 -13.19 22.63
C GLY A 137 -9.23 -12.62 21.91
N PHE A 138 -9.07 -11.50 21.19
CA PHE A 138 -10.14 -10.96 20.34
C PHE A 138 -10.55 -11.94 19.23
N VAL A 139 -9.62 -12.41 18.41
CA VAL A 139 -9.90 -13.30 17.27
C VAL A 139 -10.51 -14.63 17.72
N ASN A 140 -10.27 -15.06 18.97
CA ASN A 140 -10.89 -16.23 19.59
C ASN A 140 -12.37 -16.07 19.95
N GLN A 141 -12.89 -14.85 20.08
CA GLN A 141 -14.29 -14.61 20.44
C GLN A 141 -15.23 -15.06 19.32
N THR A 142 -16.43 -15.53 19.68
CA THR A 142 -17.43 -15.99 18.71
C THR A 142 -17.93 -14.84 17.84
N GLU A 143 -18.02 -13.65 18.42
CA GLU A 143 -18.56 -12.43 17.84
C GLU A 143 -17.52 -11.64 17.04
N ALA A 144 -16.23 -12.00 17.11
CA ALA A 144 -15.14 -11.25 16.48
C ALA A 144 -15.31 -11.10 14.97
N LEU A 145 -15.76 -12.17 14.30
CA LEU A 145 -15.98 -12.13 12.86
C LEU A 145 -17.17 -11.23 12.48
N GLU A 146 -18.24 -11.26 13.28
CA GLU A 146 -19.40 -10.37 13.08
C GLU A 146 -19.02 -8.90 13.29
N TYR A 147 -18.17 -8.61 14.28
CA TYR A 147 -17.63 -7.26 14.51
C TYR A 147 -16.83 -6.76 13.29
N VAL A 148 -15.91 -7.58 12.80
CA VAL A 148 -15.05 -7.25 11.65
C VAL A 148 -15.86 -7.11 10.36
N GLU A 149 -16.86 -7.96 10.18
CA GLU A 149 -17.85 -7.84 9.10
C GLU A 149 -18.62 -6.51 9.18
N GLY A 150 -19.00 -6.09 10.39
CA GLY A 150 -19.60 -4.79 10.65
C GLY A 150 -18.70 -3.62 10.20
N THR A 151 -17.41 -3.67 10.49
CA THR A 151 -16.43 -2.69 10.00
C THR A 151 -16.28 -2.73 8.49
N TYR A 152 -16.22 -3.93 7.89
CA TYR A 152 -16.16 -4.07 6.43
C TYR A 152 -17.37 -3.44 5.74
N ARG A 153 -18.58 -3.59 6.29
CA ARG A 153 -19.78 -2.91 5.77
C ARG A 153 -19.67 -1.39 5.84
N GLN A 154 -19.10 -0.82 6.91
CA GLN A 154 -18.87 0.62 6.99
C GLN A 154 -17.90 1.09 5.90
N LEU A 155 -16.87 0.31 5.59
CA LEU A 155 -15.95 0.59 4.48
C LEU A 155 -16.67 0.54 3.13
N LEU A 156 -17.56 -0.44 2.91
CA LEU A 156 -18.36 -0.50 1.68
C LEU A 156 -19.27 0.74 1.54
N THR A 157 -19.96 1.12 2.61
CA THR A 157 -20.76 2.36 2.63
C THR A 157 -19.91 3.59 2.38
N TRP A 158 -18.72 3.70 2.98
CA TRP A 158 -17.79 4.79 2.70
C TRP A 158 -17.45 4.90 1.21
N ALA A 159 -17.23 3.76 0.54
CA ALA A 159 -16.90 3.76 -0.89
C ALA A 159 -18.10 4.15 -1.75
N ASP A 160 -19.32 3.71 -1.39
CA ASP A 160 -20.55 4.05 -2.10
C ASP A 160 -20.91 5.53 -1.99
N GLU A 161 -20.48 6.20 -0.92
CA GLU A 161 -20.70 7.62 -0.67
C GLU A 161 -19.64 8.54 -1.29
N LEU A 162 -18.64 7.99 -2.01
CA LEU A 162 -17.61 8.80 -2.63
C LEU A 162 -18.19 9.71 -3.73
N PRO A 163 -17.75 10.99 -3.80
CA PRO A 163 -18.05 11.86 -4.93
C PRO A 163 -17.64 11.21 -6.25
N LEU A 164 -18.42 11.42 -7.32
CA LEU A 164 -18.17 10.80 -8.63
C LEU A 164 -16.77 11.07 -9.19
N ARG A 165 -16.16 12.20 -8.86
CA ARG A 165 -14.80 12.55 -9.27
C ARG A 165 -13.71 11.71 -8.60
N LEU A 166 -14.00 11.11 -7.44
CA LEU A 166 -13.10 10.20 -6.74
C LEU A 166 -13.30 8.74 -7.15
N VAL A 167 -14.25 8.47 -8.06
CA VAL A 167 -14.37 7.16 -8.70
C VAL A 167 -13.17 6.98 -9.62
N ARG A 168 -12.44 5.88 -9.43
CA ARG A 168 -11.27 5.54 -10.25
C ARG A 168 -11.70 5.38 -11.71
N GLN A 169 -11.07 6.15 -12.59
CA GLN A 169 -11.24 6.08 -14.03
C GLN A 169 -9.95 6.52 -14.75
N ALA A 170 -9.90 6.31 -16.07
CA ALA A 170 -8.79 6.82 -16.87
C ALA A 170 -8.68 8.35 -16.72
N GLY A 171 -7.47 8.84 -16.42
CA GLY A 171 -7.22 10.26 -16.20
C GLY A 171 -7.48 10.77 -14.78
N SER A 172 -7.93 9.91 -13.84
CA SER A 172 -7.93 10.24 -12.41
C SER A 172 -6.51 10.56 -11.93
N SER A 173 -6.35 11.44 -10.94
CA SER A 173 -5.03 11.72 -10.39
C SER A 173 -4.44 10.52 -9.63
N HIS A 174 -3.12 10.53 -9.45
CA HIS A 174 -2.43 9.52 -8.65
C HIS A 174 -2.97 9.42 -7.22
N ALA A 175 -3.49 10.51 -6.65
CA ALA A 175 -4.06 10.55 -5.30
C ALA A 175 -5.32 9.68 -5.17
N VAL A 176 -6.18 9.67 -6.21
CA VAL A 176 -7.35 8.78 -6.28
C VAL A 176 -6.92 7.31 -6.28
N TYR A 177 -5.90 6.95 -7.07
CA TYR A 177 -5.37 5.58 -7.10
C TYR A 177 -4.78 5.16 -5.74
N LEU A 178 -4.07 6.05 -5.07
CA LEU A 178 -3.53 5.80 -3.73
C LEU A 178 -4.67 5.59 -2.73
N MET A 179 -5.68 6.46 -2.71
CA MET A 179 -6.84 6.31 -1.82
C MET A 179 -7.49 4.92 -1.94
N HIS A 180 -7.75 4.44 -3.16
CA HIS A 180 -8.29 3.09 -3.39
C HIS A 180 -7.30 1.98 -3.01
N THR A 181 -5.99 2.23 -3.07
CA THR A 181 -4.96 1.31 -2.58
C THR A 181 -5.05 1.15 -1.07
N TYR A 182 -5.17 2.25 -0.31
CA TYR A 182 -5.35 2.19 1.15
C TYR A 182 -6.65 1.52 1.54
N TYR A 183 -7.74 1.79 0.81
CA TYR A 183 -9.00 1.08 1.03
C TYR A 183 -8.82 -0.44 0.99
N HIS A 184 -8.18 -0.97 -0.06
CA HIS A 184 -7.98 -2.42 -0.16
C HIS A 184 -6.94 -2.96 0.82
N ALA A 185 -5.91 -2.19 1.17
CA ALA A 185 -4.96 -2.56 2.23
C ALA A 185 -5.69 -2.74 3.58
N ILE A 186 -6.53 -1.78 3.96
CA ILE A 186 -7.36 -1.83 5.16
C ILE A 186 -8.28 -3.05 5.14
N VAL A 187 -8.98 -3.30 4.02
CA VAL A 187 -9.86 -4.48 3.90
C VAL A 187 -9.07 -5.78 4.05
N THR A 188 -7.86 -5.86 3.50
CA THR A 188 -7.04 -7.07 3.67
C THR A 188 -6.59 -7.26 5.10
N ASP A 189 -6.24 -6.18 5.81
CA ASP A 189 -5.85 -6.25 7.22
C ASP A 189 -7.02 -6.60 8.14
N LEU A 190 -8.24 -6.16 7.84
CA LEU A 190 -9.44 -6.59 8.56
C LEU A 190 -9.55 -8.12 8.67
N PHE A 191 -9.28 -8.83 7.57
CA PHE A 191 -9.49 -10.27 7.49
C PHE A 191 -8.22 -11.11 7.69
N ARG A 192 -7.02 -10.51 7.60
CA ARG A 192 -5.73 -11.21 7.70
C ARG A 192 -5.59 -12.08 8.97
N PRO A 193 -5.99 -11.63 10.18
CA PRO A 193 -5.87 -12.48 11.38
C PRO A 193 -6.68 -13.78 11.31
N PHE A 194 -7.81 -13.78 10.59
CA PHE A 194 -8.64 -14.97 10.43
C PHE A 194 -8.08 -15.98 9.42
N LEU A 195 -7.20 -15.55 8.51
CA LEU A 195 -6.61 -16.44 7.50
C LEU A 195 -5.67 -17.48 8.09
N HIS A 196 -5.13 -17.24 9.29
CA HIS A 196 -4.27 -18.18 10.02
C HIS A 196 -5.06 -19.35 10.63
N ARG A 197 -6.39 -19.34 10.49
CA ARG A 197 -7.32 -20.29 11.13
C ARG A 197 -8.27 -20.85 10.08
N PRO A 198 -8.05 -22.08 9.58
CA PRO A 198 -8.82 -22.62 8.46
C PRO A 198 -10.34 -22.65 8.69
N ASP A 199 -10.76 -22.90 9.92
CA ASP A 199 -12.15 -22.88 10.38
C ASP A 199 -12.77 -21.48 10.25
N ARG A 200 -12.04 -20.43 10.65
CA ARG A 200 -12.53 -19.05 10.58
C ARG A 200 -12.39 -18.44 9.20
N ALA A 201 -11.31 -18.75 8.48
CA ALA A 201 -11.06 -18.27 7.12
C ALA A 201 -12.19 -18.64 6.14
N SER A 202 -12.82 -19.80 6.38
CA SER A 202 -13.89 -20.36 5.56
C SER A 202 -15.29 -20.14 6.14
N THR A 203 -15.42 -19.54 7.33
CA THR A 203 -16.72 -19.26 7.94
C THR A 203 -17.47 -18.22 7.09
N PRO A 204 -18.73 -18.48 6.67
CA PRO A 204 -19.52 -17.50 5.93
C PRO A 204 -19.79 -16.23 6.74
N LEU A 205 -19.67 -15.09 6.07
CA LEU A 205 -20.10 -13.78 6.53
C LEU A 205 -21.63 -13.71 6.53
N ARG A 206 -22.23 -13.13 7.57
CA ARG A 206 -23.67 -13.23 7.85
C ARG A 206 -24.53 -12.28 7.02
N THR A 207 -23.97 -11.19 6.54
CA THR A 207 -24.67 -10.08 5.88
C THR A 207 -24.58 -10.11 4.36
N PHE A 208 -23.82 -11.06 3.79
CA PHE A 208 -23.66 -11.23 2.34
C PHE A 208 -24.49 -12.39 1.83
N ALA A 209 -25.08 -12.21 0.64
CA ALA A 209 -25.97 -13.22 0.05
C ALA A 209 -25.21 -14.26 -0.77
N ALA A 210 -24.01 -13.95 -1.26
CA ALA A 210 -23.23 -14.86 -2.08
C ALA A 210 -22.77 -16.09 -1.31
N GLU A 211 -22.99 -17.24 -1.92
CA GLU A 211 -22.34 -18.49 -1.54
C GLU A 211 -20.80 -18.29 -1.56
N GLY A 212 -20.14 -18.66 -0.48
CA GLY A 212 -18.70 -18.46 -0.30
C GLY A 212 -18.27 -17.03 0.03
N ALA A 213 -19.16 -16.16 0.51
CA ALA A 213 -18.75 -14.90 1.13
C ALA A 213 -18.03 -15.19 2.47
N THR A 214 -16.71 -15.38 2.42
CA THR A 214 -15.87 -15.72 3.59
C THR A 214 -14.74 -14.71 3.76
N PRO A 215 -14.09 -14.62 4.94
CA PRO A 215 -12.88 -13.81 5.14
C PRO A 215 -11.83 -14.01 4.06
N GLN A 216 -11.53 -15.27 3.74
CA GLN A 216 -10.57 -15.63 2.70
C GLN A 216 -10.97 -15.06 1.34
N THR A 217 -12.25 -15.17 0.98
CA THR A 217 -12.73 -14.67 -0.30
C THR A 217 -12.66 -13.14 -0.37
N VAL A 218 -13.06 -12.43 0.68
CA VAL A 218 -12.96 -10.96 0.71
C VAL A 218 -11.50 -10.50 0.61
N TYR A 219 -10.60 -11.13 1.36
CA TYR A 219 -9.17 -10.87 1.27
C TYR A 219 -8.65 -11.01 -0.17
N HIS A 220 -8.90 -12.14 -0.82
CA HIS A 220 -8.42 -12.38 -2.18
C HIS A 220 -9.03 -11.43 -3.22
N VAL A 221 -10.29 -11.04 -3.06
CA VAL A 221 -10.93 -10.06 -3.96
C VAL A 221 -10.27 -8.69 -3.82
N SER A 222 -9.98 -8.24 -2.60
CA SER A 222 -9.26 -6.98 -2.37
C SER A 222 -7.81 -7.02 -2.87
N ILE A 223 -7.10 -8.14 -2.69
CA ILE A 223 -5.76 -8.33 -3.28
C ILE A 223 -5.83 -8.24 -4.81
N ARG A 224 -6.85 -8.81 -5.45
CA ARG A 224 -7.03 -8.72 -6.91
C ARG A 224 -7.23 -7.29 -7.37
N GLN A 225 -8.02 -6.50 -6.64
CA GLN A 225 -8.19 -5.07 -6.95
C GLN A 225 -6.89 -4.29 -6.75
N MET A 226 -6.14 -4.58 -5.68
CA MET A 226 -4.86 -3.93 -5.40
C MET A 226 -3.78 -4.27 -6.44
N LYS A 227 -3.71 -5.52 -6.92
CA LYS A 227 -2.87 -5.90 -8.07
C LYS A 227 -3.20 -5.08 -9.32
N ARG A 228 -4.49 -4.86 -9.61
CA ARG A 228 -4.93 -4.04 -10.74
C ARG A 228 -4.55 -2.58 -10.55
N LEU A 229 -4.75 -2.02 -9.34
CA LEU A 229 -4.28 -0.67 -8.99
C LEU A 229 -2.77 -0.56 -9.21
N LEU A 230 -1.99 -1.56 -8.75
CA LEU A 230 -0.54 -1.66 -8.92
C LEU A 230 -0.12 -1.53 -10.39
N LEU A 231 -0.79 -2.30 -11.26
CA LEU A 231 -0.53 -2.29 -12.69
C LEU A 231 -0.96 -0.97 -13.36
N SER A 232 -2.20 -0.52 -13.12
CA SER A 232 -2.72 0.72 -13.69
C SER A 232 -1.85 1.92 -13.33
N TYR A 233 -1.45 2.05 -12.06
CA TYR A 233 -0.61 3.16 -11.63
C TYR A 233 0.74 3.17 -12.36
N ARG A 234 1.37 2.00 -12.53
CA ARG A 234 2.66 1.89 -13.22
C ARG A 234 2.54 2.18 -14.72
N LEU A 235 1.40 1.86 -15.32
CA LEU A 235 1.11 2.13 -16.72
C LEU A 235 0.74 3.60 -16.99
N GLU A 236 0.00 4.23 -16.07
CA GLU A 236 -0.55 5.58 -16.25
C GLU A 236 0.37 6.69 -15.75
N PHE A 237 1.19 6.43 -14.73
CA PHE A 237 2.01 7.47 -14.08
C PHE A 237 3.50 7.25 -14.27
N HIS A 238 4.22 8.35 -14.50
CA HIS A 238 5.69 8.38 -14.65
C HIS A 238 6.41 8.35 -13.29
N LEU A 239 7.74 8.29 -13.31
CA LEU A 239 8.58 8.21 -12.10
C LEU A 239 8.35 9.38 -11.15
N GLU A 240 8.08 10.57 -11.67
CA GLU A 240 7.87 11.81 -10.92
C GLU A 240 6.61 11.77 -10.05
N ALA A 241 5.66 10.92 -10.43
CA ALA A 241 4.43 10.70 -9.69
C ALA A 241 4.55 9.53 -8.70
N LEU A 242 5.70 8.84 -8.58
CA LEU A 242 5.91 7.84 -7.53
C LEU A 242 5.92 8.52 -6.17
N SER A 243 4.81 8.38 -5.45
CA SER A 243 4.73 8.79 -4.06
C SER A 243 5.39 7.73 -3.17
N VAL A 244 6.04 8.17 -2.08
CA VAL A 244 6.49 7.27 -0.99
C VAL A 244 5.34 6.36 -0.54
N ILE A 245 4.11 6.90 -0.56
CA ILE A 245 2.81 6.32 -0.17
C ILE A 245 2.35 5.17 -1.09
N TRP A 246 2.99 4.99 -2.25
CA TRP A 246 2.76 3.89 -3.19
C TRP A 246 3.19 2.52 -2.65
N GLN A 247 4.20 2.51 -1.79
CA GLN A 247 4.79 1.33 -1.19
C GLN A 247 3.78 0.40 -0.49
N THR A 248 2.68 0.94 0.04
CA THR A 248 1.60 0.15 0.65
C THR A 248 1.08 -0.92 -0.31
N GLY A 249 0.74 -0.54 -1.54
CA GLY A 249 0.25 -1.50 -2.54
C GLY A 249 1.32 -2.55 -2.89
N VAL A 250 2.58 -2.13 -2.93
CA VAL A 250 3.72 -2.99 -3.24
C VAL A 250 3.94 -4.06 -2.16
N ILE A 251 4.00 -3.66 -0.89
CA ILE A 251 4.21 -4.56 0.24
C ILE A 251 3.07 -5.55 0.35
N TYR A 252 1.82 -5.08 0.24
CA TYR A 252 0.65 -5.93 0.41
C TYR A 252 0.49 -6.96 -0.71
N VAL A 253 0.72 -6.57 -1.96
CA VAL A 253 0.70 -7.51 -3.10
C VAL A 253 1.85 -8.52 -3.00
N ALA A 254 3.05 -8.09 -2.59
CA ALA A 254 4.17 -9.00 -2.39
C ALA A 254 3.84 -10.05 -1.31
N ASN A 255 3.33 -9.63 -0.15
CA ASN A 255 2.90 -10.53 0.91
C ASN A 255 1.88 -11.55 0.41
N ALA A 256 0.79 -11.07 -0.21
CA ALA A 256 -0.30 -11.95 -0.62
C ALA A 256 0.10 -12.96 -1.72
N THR A 257 1.09 -12.63 -2.54
CA THR A 257 1.58 -13.51 -3.61
C THR A 257 2.59 -14.54 -3.11
N MET A 258 3.30 -14.27 -2.01
CA MET A 258 4.26 -15.18 -1.39
C MET A 258 3.64 -16.11 -0.34
N ARG A 259 2.32 -16.06 -0.12
CA ARG A 259 1.64 -16.94 0.82
C ARG A 259 1.65 -18.39 0.35
N ALA A 260 1.66 -19.32 1.30
CA ALA A 260 1.66 -20.76 1.03
C ALA A 260 0.39 -21.26 0.30
N ASP A 261 -0.73 -20.56 0.46
CA ASP A 261 -2.00 -20.84 -0.23
C ASP A 261 -2.06 -20.24 -1.65
N TYR A 262 -0.97 -19.63 -2.12
CA TYR A 262 -0.87 -19.07 -3.45
C TYR A 262 -0.33 -20.09 -4.45
N HIS A 263 -1.13 -20.48 -5.44
CA HIS A 263 -0.82 -21.63 -6.30
C HIS A 263 -0.33 -21.28 -7.71
N ASN A 264 -0.50 -20.03 -8.17
CA ASN A 264 -0.08 -19.62 -9.52
C ASN A 264 1.38 -19.12 -9.51
N LYS A 265 2.33 -20.02 -9.82
CA LYS A 265 3.77 -19.72 -9.75
C LYS A 265 4.19 -18.57 -10.68
N ASP A 266 3.67 -18.52 -11.91
CA ASP A 266 4.04 -17.50 -12.89
C ASP A 266 3.53 -16.12 -12.46
N GLU A 267 2.29 -16.05 -11.99
CA GLU A 267 1.71 -14.81 -11.48
C GLU A 267 2.42 -14.34 -10.21
N MET A 268 2.76 -15.26 -9.30
CA MET A 268 3.56 -14.96 -8.11
C MET A 268 4.90 -14.33 -8.50
N GLN A 269 5.67 -15.00 -9.37
CA GLN A 269 6.97 -14.51 -9.80
C GLN A 269 6.85 -13.13 -10.48
N PHE A 270 5.83 -12.94 -11.32
CA PHE A 270 5.58 -11.66 -11.96
C PHE A 270 5.36 -10.55 -10.94
N PHE A 271 4.42 -10.72 -9.99
CA PHE A 271 4.11 -9.68 -9.01
C PHE A 271 5.23 -9.46 -8.00
N VAL A 272 5.95 -10.50 -7.56
CA VAL A 272 7.13 -10.35 -6.71
C VAL A 272 8.19 -9.49 -7.41
N ASN A 273 8.52 -9.81 -8.67
CA ASN A 273 9.47 -9.02 -9.45
C ASN A 273 8.99 -7.58 -9.70
N LEU A 274 7.69 -7.40 -9.97
CA LEU A 274 7.07 -6.09 -10.14
C LEU A 274 7.22 -5.23 -8.88
N CYS A 275 6.93 -5.81 -7.72
CA CYS A 275 7.03 -5.19 -6.42
C CYS A 275 8.48 -4.80 -6.09
N VAL A 276 9.43 -5.73 -6.27
CA VAL A 276 10.86 -5.47 -6.05
C VAL A 276 11.35 -4.35 -6.97
N ALA A 277 10.98 -4.36 -8.24
CA ALA A 277 11.35 -3.29 -9.16
C ALA A 277 10.78 -1.93 -8.73
N GLY A 278 9.56 -1.88 -8.18
CA GLY A 278 8.98 -0.66 -7.63
C GLY A 278 9.73 -0.14 -6.40
N LEU A 279 10.20 -1.04 -5.52
CA LEU A 279 11.03 -0.67 -4.37
C LEU A 279 12.43 -0.20 -4.79
N GLU A 280 13.03 -0.84 -5.81
CA GLU A 280 14.27 -0.37 -6.42
C GLU A 280 14.13 1.04 -6.99
N GLU A 281 12.99 1.36 -7.63
CA GLU A 281 12.71 2.70 -8.14
C GLU A 281 12.64 3.74 -7.00
N LEU A 282 11.88 3.44 -5.94
CA LEU A 282 11.75 4.33 -4.79
C LEU A 282 13.09 4.49 -4.04
N PHE A 283 13.92 3.45 -4.01
CA PHE A 283 15.25 3.49 -3.39
C PHE A 283 16.22 4.43 -4.10
N MET A 284 15.97 4.82 -5.36
CA MET A 284 16.80 5.83 -6.03
C MET A 284 16.70 7.20 -5.35
N SER A 285 15.56 7.50 -4.72
CA SER A 285 15.28 8.79 -4.10
C SER A 285 15.23 8.73 -2.58
N TYR A 286 14.86 7.59 -1.99
CA TYR A 286 14.73 7.46 -0.54
C TYR A 286 15.42 6.19 -0.03
N LYS A 287 16.44 6.38 0.83
CA LYS A 287 17.30 5.31 1.36
C LYS A 287 16.53 4.18 2.04
N VAL A 288 15.42 4.50 2.71
CA VAL A 288 14.56 3.54 3.44
C VAL A 288 14.11 2.36 2.58
N PHE A 289 13.80 2.59 1.31
CA PHE A 289 13.29 1.53 0.44
C PHE A 289 14.34 0.46 0.12
N GLY A 290 15.62 0.74 0.35
CA GLY A 290 16.67 -0.28 0.26
C GLY A 290 16.46 -1.37 1.31
N ALA A 291 16.18 -1.00 2.56
CA ALA A 291 15.88 -1.96 3.62
C ALA A 291 14.56 -2.71 3.35
N ILE A 292 13.53 -2.02 2.87
CA ILE A 292 12.25 -2.65 2.50
C ILE A 292 12.44 -3.65 1.36
N ALA A 293 13.20 -3.27 0.32
CA ALA A 293 13.53 -4.16 -0.79
C ALA A 293 14.27 -5.41 -0.30
N LYS A 294 15.28 -5.26 0.57
CA LYS A 294 15.97 -6.41 1.19
C LYS A 294 15.00 -7.30 1.98
N GLY A 295 14.11 -6.70 2.77
CA GLY A 295 13.12 -7.45 3.55
C GLY A 295 12.18 -8.29 2.68
N VAL A 296 11.61 -7.69 1.63
CA VAL A 296 10.79 -8.41 0.64
C VAL A 296 11.59 -9.50 -0.08
N MET A 297 12.86 -9.24 -0.41
CA MET A 297 13.73 -10.22 -1.03
C MET A 297 14.06 -11.41 -0.10
N SER A 298 14.29 -11.16 1.20
CA SER A 298 14.46 -12.22 2.21
C SER A 298 13.25 -13.17 2.22
N MET A 299 12.04 -12.59 2.26
CA MET A 299 10.79 -13.35 2.20
C MET A 299 10.69 -14.16 0.90
N ALA A 300 10.99 -13.54 -0.25
CA ALA A 300 10.91 -14.19 -1.55
C ALA A 300 11.91 -15.35 -1.69
N ILE A 301 13.12 -15.23 -1.12
CA ILE A 301 14.11 -16.32 -1.09
C ILE A 301 13.59 -17.48 -0.25
N ARG A 302 13.09 -17.21 0.96
CA ARG A 302 12.56 -18.23 1.89
C ARG A 302 11.43 -19.05 1.27
N GLN A 303 10.55 -18.38 0.53
CA GLN A 303 9.40 -19.02 -0.11
C GLN A 303 9.73 -19.63 -1.48
N GLY A 304 10.96 -19.51 -1.97
CA GLY A 304 11.34 -19.96 -3.32
C GLY A 304 10.60 -19.21 -4.43
N SER A 305 10.14 -17.99 -4.15
CA SER A 305 9.32 -17.17 -5.04
C SER A 305 10.14 -16.31 -6.00
N ILE A 306 11.47 -16.36 -5.92
CA ILE A 306 12.39 -15.59 -6.76
C ILE A 306 13.58 -16.44 -7.23
N GLU A 307 14.04 -16.19 -8.45
CA GLU A 307 15.19 -16.86 -9.03
C GLU A 307 16.51 -16.29 -8.52
N GLN A 308 17.54 -17.13 -8.40
CA GLN A 308 18.87 -16.68 -7.95
C GLN A 308 19.48 -15.60 -8.85
N THR A 309 19.23 -15.63 -10.16
CA THR A 309 19.67 -14.59 -11.11
C THR A 309 19.09 -13.23 -10.75
N GLN A 310 17.82 -13.18 -10.34
CA GLN A 310 17.15 -11.97 -9.87
C GLN A 310 17.68 -11.52 -8.52
N VAL A 311 17.96 -12.44 -7.59
CA VAL A 311 18.62 -12.13 -6.31
C VAL A 311 19.96 -11.43 -6.53
N ARG A 312 20.83 -12.00 -7.38
CA ARG A 312 22.12 -11.40 -7.74
C ARG A 312 21.96 -10.02 -8.40
N ARG A 313 20.97 -9.85 -9.29
CA ARG A 313 20.66 -8.57 -9.95
C ARG A 313 20.27 -7.49 -8.94
N VAL A 314 19.31 -7.79 -8.07
CA VAL A 314 18.77 -6.85 -7.08
C VAL A 314 19.86 -6.48 -6.07
N ARG A 315 20.63 -7.46 -5.57
CA ARG A 315 21.78 -7.22 -4.69
C ARG A 315 22.75 -6.21 -5.28
N ARG A 316 23.17 -6.41 -6.54
CA ARG A 316 24.10 -5.50 -7.22
C ARG A 316 23.53 -4.09 -7.31
N ARG A 317 22.26 -3.94 -7.71
CA ARG A 317 21.62 -2.63 -7.85
C ARG A 317 21.42 -1.92 -6.51
N LEU A 318 21.00 -2.63 -5.48
CA LEU A 318 20.90 -2.05 -4.13
C LEU A 318 22.27 -1.57 -3.64
N LYS A 319 23.35 -2.33 -3.91
CA LYS A 319 24.73 -1.91 -3.58
C LYS A 319 25.17 -0.68 -4.38
N GLU A 320 24.85 -0.61 -5.66
CA GLU A 320 25.21 0.52 -6.52
C GLU A 320 24.44 1.80 -6.17
N THR A 321 23.12 1.72 -6.04
CA THR A 321 22.27 2.84 -5.63
C THR A 321 22.60 3.28 -4.21
N GLY A 322 22.89 2.35 -3.30
CA GLY A 322 23.26 2.64 -1.92
C GLY A 322 24.47 3.56 -1.78
N LYS A 323 25.44 3.52 -2.71
CA LYS A 323 26.61 4.40 -2.72
C LYS A 323 26.26 5.89 -2.91
N ARG A 324 25.05 6.20 -3.37
CA ARG A 324 24.58 7.57 -3.60
C ARG A 324 24.16 8.27 -2.30
N PHE A 325 23.85 7.50 -1.26
CA PHE A 325 23.48 8.06 0.04
C PHE A 325 24.72 8.34 0.88
N VAL A 326 24.82 9.57 1.41
CA VAL A 326 25.89 9.95 2.35
C VAL A 326 25.75 9.12 3.63
N VAL A 327 26.88 8.67 4.18
CA VAL A 327 26.98 7.63 5.22
C VAL A 327 26.39 8.05 6.59
N ASP A 328 25.95 9.30 6.78
CA ASP A 328 25.92 9.92 8.11
C ASP A 328 24.53 10.24 8.69
N ASP A 329 23.50 9.43 8.42
CA ASP A 329 22.27 9.49 9.24
C ASP A 329 21.73 8.10 9.56
N SER A 330 22.06 7.63 10.76
CA SER A 330 21.62 6.36 11.34
C SER A 330 20.20 6.45 11.93
N SER A 331 19.66 7.66 12.14
CA SER A 331 18.38 7.86 12.84
C SER A 331 17.17 7.53 11.97
N THR A 332 17.23 7.85 10.67
CA THR A 332 16.21 7.51 9.69
C THR A 332 16.16 5.98 9.43
N ASP A 333 17.31 5.32 9.46
CA ASP A 333 17.43 3.86 9.28
C ASP A 333 16.79 3.10 10.46
N GLU A 334 16.96 3.56 11.70
CA GLU A 334 16.47 2.86 12.90
C GLU A 334 14.96 2.97 13.10
N THR A 335 14.37 4.14 12.78
CA THR A 335 12.92 4.35 12.89
C THR A 335 12.20 3.50 11.85
N MET A 336 12.65 3.54 10.60
CA MET A 336 12.00 2.83 9.50
C MET A 336 12.36 1.33 9.45
N ALA A 337 13.43 0.90 10.13
CA ALA A 337 13.72 -0.52 10.38
C ALA A 337 12.58 -1.24 11.11
N LYS A 338 11.71 -0.51 11.83
CA LYS A 338 10.58 -1.06 12.57
C LYS A 338 9.32 -1.27 11.72
N TRP A 339 9.36 -0.98 10.42
CA TRP A 339 8.22 -1.24 9.53
C TRP A 339 7.92 -2.73 9.45
N MET A 340 6.64 -3.09 9.49
CA MET A 340 6.14 -4.43 9.25
C MET A 340 6.17 -4.71 7.76
N ILE A 341 7.06 -5.61 7.35
CA ILE A 341 7.18 -6.02 5.95
C ILE A 341 6.60 -7.41 5.73
N ASP A 342 6.76 -8.33 6.67
CA ASP A 342 6.04 -9.61 6.68
C ASP A 342 4.72 -9.45 7.44
N LEU A 343 3.66 -9.13 6.71
CA LEU A 343 2.35 -8.79 7.28
C LEU A 343 1.66 -10.00 7.90
N ASP A 344 1.95 -11.21 7.43
CA ASP A 344 1.38 -12.43 8.00
C ASP A 344 2.11 -12.81 9.29
N LEU A 345 3.44 -12.72 9.30
CA LEU A 345 4.22 -12.89 10.52
C LEU A 345 3.88 -11.81 11.56
N ALA A 346 3.59 -10.58 11.13
CA ALA A 346 3.28 -9.48 12.05
C ALA A 346 2.03 -9.72 12.93
N VAL A 347 1.12 -10.61 12.50
CA VAL A 347 -0.06 -11.01 13.29
C VAL A 347 0.34 -11.79 14.54
N THR A 348 1.42 -12.57 14.47
CA THR A 348 1.83 -13.51 15.54
C THR A 348 3.14 -13.11 16.21
N ASN A 349 4.03 -12.45 15.47
CA ASN A 349 5.33 -12.00 15.93
C ASN A 349 5.76 -10.73 15.20
N SER A 350 5.30 -9.59 15.73
CA SER A 350 5.58 -8.27 15.16
C SER A 350 7.06 -7.89 15.15
N VAL A 351 7.89 -8.44 16.05
CA VAL A 351 9.33 -8.13 16.08
C VAL A 351 10.07 -8.80 14.92
N GLU A 352 9.73 -10.06 14.62
CA GLU A 352 10.34 -10.81 13.52
C GLU A 352 9.91 -10.32 12.14
N ALA A 353 8.72 -9.73 12.06
CA ALA A 353 8.16 -9.16 10.84
C ALA A 353 8.80 -7.84 10.37
N GLN A 354 9.68 -7.26 11.20
CA GLN A 354 10.25 -5.94 10.95
C GLN A 354 11.25 -5.94 9.78
N GLY A 355 11.14 -4.92 8.92
CA GLY A 355 11.96 -4.76 7.73
C GLY A 355 13.45 -4.71 8.03
N GLY A 356 13.87 -4.09 9.14
CA GLY A 356 15.28 -4.07 9.55
C GLY A 356 15.81 -5.46 9.93
N LYS A 357 14.97 -6.33 10.49
CA LYS A 357 15.34 -7.71 10.78
C LYS A 357 15.44 -8.53 9.49
N LEU A 358 14.40 -8.49 8.66
CA LEU A 358 14.39 -9.19 7.37
C LEU A 358 15.52 -8.71 6.43
N ALA A 359 15.89 -7.43 6.50
CA ALA A 359 16.99 -6.87 5.72
C ALA A 359 18.37 -7.42 6.15
N ARG A 360 18.60 -7.61 7.46
CA ARG A 360 19.83 -8.26 7.96
C ARG A 360 19.89 -9.72 7.54
N GLU A 361 18.78 -10.44 7.63
CA GLU A 361 18.70 -11.83 7.19
C GLU A 361 18.99 -11.97 5.69
N PHE A 362 18.56 -11.01 4.87
CA PHE A 362 18.93 -10.96 3.45
C PHE A 362 20.44 -10.83 3.26
N ASP A 363 21.09 -9.93 4.00
CA ASP A 363 22.54 -9.73 3.93
C ASP A 363 23.29 -11.01 4.39
N GLU A 364 22.86 -11.65 5.48
CA GLU A 364 23.41 -12.92 5.99
C GLU A 364 23.25 -14.09 5.00
N MET A 365 22.06 -14.25 4.41
CA MET A 365 21.80 -15.29 3.39
C MET A 365 22.72 -15.15 2.18
N ILE A 366 23.12 -13.92 1.88
CA ILE A 366 23.96 -13.60 0.73
C ILE A 366 25.44 -13.83 1.03
N GLU A 367 25.92 -13.51 2.23
CA GLU A 367 27.30 -13.76 2.65
C GLU A 367 27.62 -15.27 2.63
N LEU A 368 26.71 -16.09 3.13
CA LEU A 368 26.85 -17.56 3.13
C LEU A 368 26.94 -18.17 1.72
N HIS A 369 26.42 -17.49 0.69
CA HIS A 369 26.47 -17.95 -0.69
C HIS A 369 27.73 -17.48 -1.44
N ASP A 370 28.42 -16.44 -0.98
CA ASP A 370 29.68 -15.96 -1.56
C ASP A 370 30.89 -16.74 -1.03
N ASP A 371 30.83 -17.30 0.19
CA ASP A 371 31.91 -18.11 0.80
C ASP A 371 31.98 -19.56 0.30
N GLY A 372 31.09 -19.94 -0.63
CA GLY A 372 30.95 -21.30 -1.18
C GLY A 372 31.27 -21.47 -2.67
N GLU A 373 31.69 -20.40 -3.36
CA GLU A 373 32.33 -20.43 -4.70
C GLU A 373 33.85 -20.26 -4.55
#